data_AF-I0FEN3-F1
#
_entry.id   AF-I0FEN3-F1
#
_cell.length_a   1.000
_cell.length_b   1.000
_cell.length_c   1.000
_cell.angle_alpha   90.00
_cell.angle_beta   90.00
_cell.angle_gamma   90.00
#
_symmetry.space_group_name_H-M   'P 1'
#
loop_
_entity.id
_entity.type
_entity.pdbx_description
1 polymer ?
#
loop_
_entity_poly.entity_id
_entity_poly.type
_entity_poly.pdbx_seq_one_letter_code
_entity_poly.pdbx_strand_id
1 'polypeptide(L)'
;MNTIVIMGNLNVNTLYIEDRDYIKGSGSLTREYVRLRDNMQNYFRIAPTRPKINKHTRIVSLLTPFTYNKMHLLDYSSSSVFSDIYSYNGDDKVHDNALDVLSAAYLIMSLNYRDRRQHFIKFTFI
;
A
#
# COMPACT_ATOMS: atom_id res chain seq x y z
N MET A 1 7.10 -9.53 -14.04
CA MET A 1 7.16 -10.48 -12.90
C MET A 1 5.73 -10.68 -12.40
N ASN A 2 5.27 -11.92 -12.21
CA ASN A 2 3.86 -12.20 -11.88
C ASN A 2 3.63 -12.00 -10.37
N THR A 3 2.71 -11.09 -9.99
CA THR A 3 2.37 -10.75 -8.60
C THR A 3 2.04 -11.99 -7.75
N ILE A 4 1.42 -13.01 -8.36
CA ILE A 4 1.05 -14.28 -7.71
C ILE A 4 2.29 -15.07 -7.27
N VAL A 5 3.37 -15.07 -8.06
CA VAL A 5 4.62 -15.76 -7.76
C VAL A 5 5.36 -15.08 -6.60
N ILE A 6 5.36 -13.74 -6.57
CA ILE A 6 5.96 -12.97 -5.47
C ILE A 6 5.22 -13.27 -4.17
N MET A 7 3.88 -13.24 -4.19
CA MET A 7 3.07 -13.48 -3.00
C MET A 7 3.26 -14.90 -2.43
N GLY A 8 3.38 -15.90 -3.30
CA GLY A 8 3.72 -17.28 -2.90
C GLY A 8 5.10 -17.36 -2.24
N ASN A 9 6.11 -16.75 -2.86
CA ASN A 9 7.49 -16.79 -2.33
C ASN A 9 7.65 -16.02 -1.01
N LEU A 10 6.87 -14.97 -0.79
CA LEU A 10 6.91 -14.15 0.43
C LEU A 10 5.96 -14.66 1.54
N ASN A 11 5.26 -15.78 1.33
CA ASN A 11 4.26 -16.32 2.26
C ASN A 11 3.29 -15.22 2.76
N VAL A 12 2.76 -14.43 1.82
CA VAL A 12 1.89 -13.31 2.14
C VAL A 12 0.62 -13.83 2.81
N ASN A 13 0.26 -13.32 3.99
CA ASN A 13 -1.01 -13.64 4.64
C ASN A 13 -2.12 -12.67 4.24
N THR A 14 -1.79 -11.39 4.02
CA THR A 14 -2.76 -10.38 3.62
C THR A 14 -2.17 -9.43 2.59
N LEU A 15 -2.86 -9.29 1.45
CA LEU A 15 -2.59 -8.29 0.43
C LEU A 15 -3.55 -7.11 0.62
N TYR A 16 -3.01 -5.94 0.94
CA TYR A 16 -3.79 -4.70 0.98
C TYR A 16 -3.79 -4.03 -0.40
N ILE A 17 -4.98 -3.71 -0.93
CA ILE A 17 -5.13 -3.04 -2.22
C ILE A 17 -5.77 -1.68 -1.97
N GLU A 18 -5.03 -0.60 -2.26
CA GLU A 18 -5.59 0.74 -2.18
C GLU A 18 -6.54 0.99 -3.36
N ASP A 19 -7.82 1.27 -3.07
CA ASP A 19 -8.80 1.66 -4.07
C ASP A 19 -8.77 3.17 -4.29
N ARG A 20 -8.34 3.54 -5.51
CA ARG A 20 -8.34 4.92 -6.01
C ARG A 20 -9.40 5.17 -7.07
N ASP A 21 -10.14 4.14 -7.49
CA ASP A 21 -11.17 4.26 -8.53
C ASP A 21 -12.52 4.71 -7.93
N TYR A 22 -13.36 5.36 -8.76
CA TYR A 22 -14.76 5.60 -8.39
C TYR A 22 -15.49 4.25 -8.37
N ILE A 23 -16.20 3.98 -7.27
CA ILE A 23 -16.83 2.71 -6.87
C ILE A 23 -18.01 2.32 -7.80
N LYS A 24 -17.74 2.10 -9.09
CA LYS A 24 -18.70 1.58 -10.07
C LYS A 24 -18.35 0.17 -10.56
N GLY A 25 -17.36 -0.48 -9.96
CA GLY A 25 -17.04 -1.89 -10.20
C GLY A 25 -16.43 -2.22 -11.58
N SER A 26 -16.13 -1.21 -12.40
CA SER A 26 -15.52 -1.36 -13.73
C SER A 26 -14.07 -0.85 -13.80
N GLY A 27 -13.52 -0.43 -12.66
CA GLY A 27 -12.17 0.09 -12.53
C GLY A 27 -11.10 -0.96 -12.80
N SER A 28 -9.91 -0.49 -13.18
CA SER A 28 -8.74 -1.35 -13.41
C SER A 28 -8.38 -2.16 -12.16
N LEU A 29 -8.57 -1.57 -10.98
CA LEU A 29 -8.33 -2.21 -9.68
C LEU A 29 -9.37 -3.27 -9.34
N THR A 30 -10.64 -3.07 -9.67
CA THR A 30 -11.69 -4.10 -9.47
C THR A 30 -11.39 -5.33 -10.33
N ARG A 31 -10.92 -5.14 -11.56
CA ARG A 31 -10.51 -6.26 -12.43
C ARG A 31 -9.30 -7.01 -11.90
N GLU A 32 -8.28 -6.30 -11.40
CA GLU A 32 -7.12 -6.96 -10.80
C GLU A 32 -7.50 -7.67 -9.50
N TYR A 33 -8.38 -7.09 -8.68
CA TYR A 33 -8.94 -7.77 -7.51
C TYR A 33 -9.64 -9.08 -7.88
N VAL A 34 -10.58 -9.05 -8.84
CA VAL A 34 -11.30 -10.24 -9.31
C VAL A 34 -10.31 -11.27 -9.85
N ARG A 35 -9.35 -10.85 -10.68
CA ARG A 35 -8.31 -11.73 -11.20
C ARG A 35 -7.50 -12.39 -10.07
N LEU A 36 -7.03 -11.64 -9.08
CA LEU A 36 -6.27 -12.19 -7.97
C LEU A 36 -7.12 -13.13 -7.10
N ARG A 37 -8.40 -12.79 -6.91
CA ARG A 37 -9.38 -13.62 -6.21
C ARG A 37 -9.62 -14.95 -6.92
N ASP A 38 -9.81 -14.92 -8.22
CA ASP A 38 -10.09 -16.11 -9.04
C ASP A 38 -8.86 -17.03 -9.14
N ASN A 39 -7.66 -16.49 -8.94
CA ASN A 39 -6.40 -17.22 -8.91
C ASN A 39 -5.91 -17.57 -7.48
N MET A 40 -6.82 -17.65 -6.49
CA MET A 40 -6.55 -17.95 -5.06
C MET A 40 -6.04 -19.37 -4.76
N GLN A 41 -5.27 -20.01 -5.65
CA GLN A 41 -4.47 -21.17 -5.26
C GLN A 41 -3.46 -20.86 -4.13
N ASN A 42 -3.22 -19.56 -3.87
CA ASN A 42 -2.40 -19.05 -2.78
C ASN A 42 -3.30 -18.48 -1.66
N TYR A 43 -3.22 -19.07 -0.46
CA TYR A 43 -4.06 -18.85 0.73
C TYR A 43 -3.96 -17.46 1.40
N PHE A 44 -3.85 -16.36 0.65
CA PHE A 44 -3.74 -15.02 1.22
C PHE A 44 -5.07 -14.26 1.18
N ARG A 45 -5.35 -13.50 2.24
CA ARG A 45 -6.51 -12.62 2.31
C ARG A 45 -6.28 -11.37 1.45
N ILE A 46 -7.25 -10.98 0.63
CA ILE A 46 -7.23 -9.67 -0.03
C ILE A 46 -8.06 -8.68 0.79
N ALA A 47 -7.50 -7.50 1.07
CA ALA A 47 -8.10 -6.46 1.90
C ALA A 47 -8.10 -5.12 1.15
N PRO A 48 -9.24 -4.68 0.60
CA PRO A 48 -9.39 -3.30 0.14
C PRO A 48 -9.05 -2.28 1.23
N THR A 49 -8.36 -1.21 0.86
CA THR A 49 -8.13 -0.04 1.71
C THR A 49 -8.39 1.22 0.94
N ARG A 50 -8.85 2.27 1.63
CA ARG A 50 -8.98 3.58 1.03
C ARG A 50 -8.64 4.63 2.09
N PRO A 51 -7.49 5.30 2.00
CA PRO A 51 -7.10 6.32 2.94
C PRO A 51 -8.14 7.46 3.01
N LYS A 52 -8.40 7.95 4.23
CA LYS A 52 -9.19 9.15 4.52
C LYS A 52 -8.32 10.39 4.70
N ILE A 53 -7.12 10.20 5.26
CA ILE A 53 -6.15 11.28 5.47
C ILE A 53 -5.64 11.77 4.10
N ASN A 54 -5.26 13.03 3.99
CA ASN A 54 -4.51 13.48 2.82
C ASN A 54 -3.18 12.70 2.67
N LYS A 55 -2.67 12.65 1.44
CA LYS A 55 -1.45 11.93 1.08
C LYS A 55 -0.22 12.46 1.82
N HIS A 56 -0.03 13.78 1.83
CA HIS A 56 1.12 14.44 2.45
C HIS A 56 1.29 14.06 3.94
N THR A 57 0.23 14.16 4.73
CA THR A 57 0.23 13.81 6.16
C THR A 57 0.56 12.34 6.39
N ARG A 58 0.12 11.44 5.50
CA ARG A 58 0.55 10.04 5.59
C ARG A 58 2.05 9.90 5.34
N ILE A 59 2.58 10.52 4.29
CA ILE A 59 4.01 10.47 3.97
C ILE A 59 4.83 11.03 5.14
N VAL A 60 4.41 12.16 5.72
CA VAL A 60 5.06 12.75 6.91
C VAL A 60 5.10 11.78 8.10
N SER A 61 4.14 10.86 8.23
CA SER A 61 4.16 9.85 9.30
C SER A 61 5.36 8.88 9.21
N LEU A 62 6.03 8.80 8.06
CA LEU A 62 7.23 8.01 7.85
C LEU A 62 8.51 8.68 8.39
N LEU A 63 8.49 9.98 8.70
CA LEU A 63 9.67 10.68 9.21
C LEU A 63 10.21 10.03 10.48
N THR A 64 9.33 9.72 11.44
CA THR A 64 9.72 9.09 12.70
C THR A 64 10.36 7.71 12.49
N PRO A 65 9.74 6.75 11.78
CA PRO A 65 10.36 5.45 11.59
C PRO A 65 11.66 5.50 10.76
N PHE A 66 11.80 6.43 9.81
CA PHE A 66 13.08 6.62 9.11
C PHE A 66 14.15 7.24 10.01
N THR A 67 13.84 8.33 10.72
CA THR A 67 14.80 9.08 11.57
C THR A 67 15.37 8.22 12.69
N TYR A 68 14.53 7.36 13.28
CA TYR A 68 14.89 6.53 14.42
C TYR A 68 15.22 5.08 14.04
N ASN A 69 15.49 4.79 12.76
CA ASN A 69 15.84 3.44 12.28
C ASN A 69 14.83 2.36 12.72
N LYS A 70 13.53 2.69 12.74
CA LYS A 70 12.45 1.71 13.00
C LYS A 70 11.89 1.10 11.72
N MET A 71 12.40 1.51 10.56
CA MET A 71 12.05 0.99 9.25
C MET A 71 13.32 0.85 8.41
N HIS A 72 13.50 -0.33 7.83
CA HIS A 72 14.59 -0.64 6.91
C HIS A 72 14.02 -1.06 5.57
N LEU A 73 14.50 -0.44 4.50
CA LEU A 73 14.23 -0.87 3.14
C LEU A 73 15.33 -1.86 2.75
N LEU A 74 14.94 -3.01 2.22
CA LEU A 74 15.89 -4.05 1.86
C LEU A 74 16.51 -3.74 0.48
N ASP A 75 17.81 -3.99 0.36
CA ASP A 75 18.64 -3.59 -0.79
C ASP A 75 18.28 -4.29 -2.12
N TYR A 76 17.38 -5.27 -2.10
CA TYR A 76 16.81 -5.86 -3.32
C TYR A 76 15.77 -4.96 -4.02
N SER A 77 15.43 -3.82 -3.42
CA SER A 77 14.50 -2.86 -4.02
C SER A 77 15.13 -2.18 -5.23
N SER A 78 14.32 -1.82 -6.24
CA SER A 78 14.84 -1.16 -7.43
C SER A 78 15.38 0.24 -7.10
N SER A 79 16.39 0.69 -7.85
CA SER A 79 16.92 2.05 -7.75
C SER A 79 15.84 3.12 -7.93
N SER A 80 14.83 2.84 -8.77
CA SER A 80 13.68 3.73 -8.96
C SER A 80 12.84 3.93 -7.69
N VAL A 81 12.69 2.90 -6.85
CA VAL A 81 11.98 3.00 -5.56
C VAL A 81 12.75 3.88 -4.59
N PHE A 82 14.08 3.71 -4.52
CA PHE A 82 14.91 4.58 -3.69
C PHE A 82 14.91 6.03 -4.19
N SER A 83 14.93 6.24 -5.51
CA SER A 83 14.77 7.57 -6.08
C SER A 83 13.45 8.21 -5.67
N ASP A 84 12.32 7.49 -5.81
CA ASP A 84 10.98 7.96 -5.40
C ASP A 84 10.93 8.33 -3.91
N ILE A 85 11.60 7.55 -3.05
CA ILE A 85 11.64 7.78 -1.60
C ILE A 85 12.53 8.97 -1.21
N TYR A 86 13.74 9.06 -1.76
CA TYR A 86 14.74 10.03 -1.32
C TYR A 86 14.72 11.35 -2.09
N SER A 87 14.06 11.42 -3.25
CA SER A 87 13.91 12.67 -4.01
C SER A 87 12.66 13.46 -3.65
N TYR A 88 11.76 12.89 -2.85
CA TYR A 88 10.54 13.57 -2.41
C TYR A 88 10.87 14.78 -1.54
N ASN A 89 10.40 15.94 -1.98
CA ASN A 89 10.60 17.23 -1.32
C ASN A 89 9.26 17.89 -0.88
N GLY A 90 8.14 17.18 -1.06
CA GLY A 90 6.81 17.70 -0.76
C GLY A 90 6.17 18.55 -1.85
N ASP A 91 6.80 18.70 -3.02
CA ASP A 91 6.16 19.29 -4.19
C ASP A 91 5.40 18.24 -5.02
N ASP A 92 4.45 18.70 -5.85
CA ASP A 92 3.65 17.82 -6.72
C ASP A 92 4.38 17.44 -8.03
N LYS A 93 5.69 17.67 -8.13
CA LYS A 93 6.46 17.50 -9.38
C LYS A 93 7.24 16.19 -9.41
N VAL A 94 7.53 15.61 -8.26
CA VAL A 94 8.31 14.38 -8.12
C VAL A 94 7.38 13.16 -7.97
N HIS A 95 7.80 12.03 -8.52
CA HIS A 95 7.11 10.75 -8.27
C HIS A 95 7.24 10.36 -6.79
N ASP A 96 6.13 9.95 -6.19
CA ASP A 96 6.02 9.60 -4.78
C ASP A 96 5.17 8.34 -4.56
N ASN A 97 5.08 7.49 -5.58
CA ASN A 97 4.20 6.32 -5.58
C ASN A 97 4.65 5.30 -4.52
N ALA A 98 5.96 5.08 -4.38
CA ALA A 98 6.50 4.18 -3.38
C ALA A 98 6.32 4.74 -1.97
N LEU A 99 6.51 6.04 -1.77
CA LEU A 99 6.24 6.70 -0.48
C LEU A 99 4.78 6.64 -0.09
N ASP A 100 3.87 6.86 -1.04
CA ASP A 100 2.44 6.83 -0.79
C ASP A 100 2.01 5.42 -0.33
N VAL A 101 2.41 4.38 -1.06
CA VAL A 101 2.13 2.99 -0.70
C VAL A 101 2.79 2.62 0.63
N LEU A 102 4.05 3.01 0.85
CA LEU A 102 4.77 2.75 2.09
C LEU A 102 4.10 3.41 3.29
N SER A 103 3.61 4.64 3.13
CA SER A 103 2.91 5.38 4.18
C SER A 103 1.58 4.73 4.55
N ALA A 104 0.83 4.24 3.57
CA ALA A 104 -0.41 3.51 3.81
C ALA A 104 -0.13 2.18 4.54
N ALA A 105 0.88 1.42 4.08
CA ALA A 105 1.29 0.18 4.71
C ALA A 105 1.72 0.38 6.17
N TYR A 106 2.56 1.39 6.43
CA TYR A 106 3.02 1.73 7.77
C TYR A 106 1.85 2.02 8.73
N LEU A 107 0.87 2.83 8.31
CA LEU A 107 -0.30 3.13 9.14
C LEU A 107 -1.19 1.91 9.38
N ILE A 108 -1.36 1.04 8.37
CA ILE A 108 -2.13 -0.21 8.52
C ILE A 108 -1.48 -1.17 9.53
N MET A 109 -0.14 -1.18 9.59
CA MET A 109 0.62 -2.07 10.47
C MET A 109 0.80 -1.50 11.88
N SER A 110 0.99 -0.19 11.99
CA SER A 110 1.36 0.44 13.26
C SER A 110 0.16 0.81 14.14
N LEU A 111 -1.03 0.96 13.54
CA LEU A 111 -2.20 1.42 14.25
C LEU A 111 -3.10 0.26 14.70
N ASN A 112 -3.70 0.42 15.88
CA ASN A 112 -4.70 -0.51 16.36
C ASN A 112 -5.99 -0.42 15.50
N TYR A 113 -6.92 -1.36 15.72
CA TYR A 113 -8.16 -1.41 14.93
C TYR A 113 -9.02 -0.14 15.03
N ARG A 114 -9.08 0.49 16.21
CA ARG A 114 -9.90 1.69 16.43
C ARG A 114 -9.35 2.87 15.65
N ASP A 115 -8.03 3.04 15.66
CA ASP A 115 -7.35 4.15 15.00
C ASP A 115 -7.34 3.94 13.48
N ARG A 116 -7.15 2.71 13.00
CA ARG A 116 -7.26 2.41 11.54
C ARG A 116 -8.59 2.84 10.94
N ARG A 117 -9.71 2.76 11.68
CA ARG A 117 -11.03 3.22 11.21
C ARG A 117 -11.10 4.73 11.00
N GLN A 118 -10.24 5.50 11.68
CA GLN A 118 -10.14 6.95 11.50
C GLN A 118 -9.36 7.30 10.24
N HIS A 119 -8.39 6.46 9.86
CA HIS A 119 -7.48 6.72 8.75
C HIS A 119 -7.88 6.03 7.43
N PHE A 120 -8.71 4.99 7.50
CA PHE A 120 -9.14 4.22 6.33
C PHE A 120 -10.66 4.03 6.29
N ILE A 121 -11.22 4.06 5.08
CA ILE A 121 -12.59 3.62 4.81
C ILE A 121 -12.60 2.10 4.78
N LYS A 122 -13.56 1.50 5.47
CA LYS A 122 -13.87 0.08 5.33
C LYS A 122 -14.88 -0.07 4.19
N PHE A 123 -14.55 -0.85 3.19
CA PHE A 123 -15.47 -1.29 2.16
C PHE A 123 -15.13 -2.73 1.77
N THR A 124 -16.07 -3.38 1.11
CA THR A 124 -15.91 -4.71 0.55
C THR A 124 -16.13 -4.57 -0.94
N PHE A 125 -15.25 -5.12 -1.77
CA PHE A 125 -15.56 -5.26 -3.19
C PHE A 125 -16.74 -6.24 -3.33
N ILE A 126 -17.79 -5.82 -4.03
CA ILE A 126 -18.98 -6.64 -4.31
C ILE A 126 -18.58 -7.77 -5.26
#